data_AF-A0A2R6KP49-F1
#
_entry.id   AF-A0A2R6KP49-F1
#
_cell.length_a   1.000
_cell.length_b   1.000
_cell.length_c   1.000
_cell.angle_alpha   90.00
_cell.angle_beta   90.00
_cell.angle_gamma   90.00
#
_symmetry.space_group_name_H-M   'P 1'
#
loop_
_entity.id
_entity.type
_entity.pdbx_description
1 polymer ?
#
loop_
_entity_poly.entity_id
_entity_poly.type
_entity_poly.pdbx_seq_one_letter_code
_entity_poly.pdbx_strand_id
1 'polypeptide(L)'
;MPTPWFYAAIEENHPELGPPGSLLDETKDRQEEFQMQGLCEEGAIEAAWEAVDFAERYREYLADSDEAQATIVDLADEVRDGEDVVFVCYESDDKPCHRHLLVDVLRERV
;
A
#
# COMPACT_ATOMS: atom_id res chain seq x y z
N MET A 1 -36.87 10.72 -3.60
CA MET A 1 -35.73 10.23 -2.82
C MET A 1 -34.53 10.21 -3.75
N PRO A 2 -33.46 10.96 -3.49
CA PRO A 2 -32.28 10.89 -4.34
C PRO A 2 -31.58 9.55 -4.11
N THR A 3 -31.19 8.92 -5.22
CA THR A 3 -30.44 7.66 -5.36
C THR A 3 -29.17 7.65 -4.50
N PRO A 4 -28.79 6.50 -3.89
CA PRO A 4 -27.50 6.34 -3.23
C PRO A 4 -26.48 6.13 -4.33
N TRP A 5 -25.85 7.22 -4.76
CA TRP A 5 -24.64 7.12 -5.55
C TRP A 5 -23.60 6.67 -4.54
N PHE A 6 -23.05 5.48 -4.75
CA PHE A 6 -21.97 4.85 -4.02
C PHE A 6 -21.05 5.93 -3.42
N TYR A 7 -21.18 6.17 -2.11
CA TYR A 7 -20.11 6.78 -1.34
C TYR A 7 -19.04 5.70 -1.28
N ALA A 8 -18.31 5.58 -2.37
CA ALA A 8 -17.04 4.92 -2.28
C ALA A 8 -16.16 5.90 -1.50
N ALA A 9 -15.75 5.54 -0.29
CA ALA A 9 -14.65 6.22 0.36
C ALA A 9 -13.42 5.94 -0.52
N ILE A 10 -13.24 6.79 -1.51
CA ILE A 10 -12.00 6.82 -2.28
C ILE A 10 -10.95 7.18 -1.23
N GLU A 11 -9.95 6.33 -1.08
CA GLU A 11 -8.75 6.63 -0.29
C GLU A 11 -8.09 7.86 -0.94
N GLU A 12 -8.60 9.05 -0.62
CA GLU A 12 -8.12 10.35 -1.08
C GLU A 12 -6.81 10.62 -0.36
N ASN A 13 -5.74 9.90 -0.73
CA ASN A 13 -4.39 10.10 -0.22
C ASN A 13 -4.35 10.21 1.32
N HIS A 14 -4.51 9.11 2.06
CA HIS A 14 -4.10 9.13 3.46
C HIS A 14 -2.57 9.01 3.49
N PRO A 15 -1.79 10.11 3.65
CA PRO A 15 -0.33 10.02 3.67
C PRO A 15 0.16 9.15 4.83
N GLU A 16 -0.65 9.01 5.88
CA GLU A 16 -0.47 8.16 7.06
C GLU A 16 -0.39 6.66 6.70
N LEU A 17 -1.08 6.25 5.63
CA LEU A 17 -1.06 4.89 5.11
C LEU A 17 0.05 4.70 4.06
N GLY A 18 0.71 5.79 3.66
CA GLY A 18 1.86 5.72 2.76
C GLY A 18 3.04 5.03 3.43
N PRO A 19 3.81 4.18 2.70
CA PRO A 19 5.04 3.64 3.22
C PRO A 19 6.00 4.78 3.59
N PRO A 20 6.81 4.62 4.65
CA PRO A 20 7.74 5.66 5.07
C PRO A 20 8.67 6.02 3.91
N GLY A 21 8.87 7.32 3.65
CA GLY A 21 9.67 7.80 2.52
C GLY A 21 11.08 7.19 2.47
N SER A 22 11.67 6.92 3.64
CA SER A 22 12.95 6.23 3.75
C SER A 22 12.95 4.82 3.17
N LEU A 23 11.84 4.08 3.31
CA LEU A 23 11.70 2.73 2.76
C LEU A 23 11.50 2.78 1.24
N LEU A 24 10.76 3.76 0.73
CA LEU A 24 10.62 3.98 -0.72
C LEU A 24 11.95 4.36 -1.36
N ASP A 25 12.72 5.26 -0.73
CA ASP A 25 14.03 5.68 -1.22
C ASP A 25 15.02 4.51 -1.17
N GLU A 26 15.05 3.73 -0.09
CA GLU A 26 15.91 2.54 0.03
C GLU A 26 15.59 1.49 -1.05
N THR A 27 14.30 1.28 -1.34
CA THR A 27 13.86 0.36 -2.40
C THR A 27 14.28 0.87 -3.78
N LYS A 28 14.16 2.17 -4.05
CA LYS A 28 14.58 2.78 -5.32
C LYS A 28 16.09 2.70 -5.51
N ASP A 29 16.87 3.00 -4.47
CA ASP A 29 18.33 2.87 -4.52
C ASP A 29 18.73 1.43 -4.86
N ARG A 30 18.06 0.46 -4.23
CA ARG A 30 18.29 -0.96 -4.49
C ARG A 30 17.85 -1.40 -5.88
N GLN A 31 16.73 -0.87 -6.38
CA GLN A 31 16.24 -1.09 -7.74
C GLN A 31 17.25 -0.57 -8.77
N GLU A 32 17.77 0.65 -8.59
CA GLU A 32 18.80 1.22 -9.48
C GLU A 32 20.07 0.38 -9.48
N GLU A 33 20.50 -0.12 -8.31
CA GLU A 33 21.64 -1.02 -8.20
C GLU A 33 21.44 -2.31 -9.01
N PHE A 34 20.27 -2.93 -8.90
CA PHE A 34 19.94 -4.14 -9.66
C PHE A 34 19.84 -3.88 -11.16
N GLN A 35 19.32 -2.73 -11.59
CA GLN A 35 19.32 -2.33 -13.00
C GLN A 35 20.76 -2.15 -13.52
N MET A 36 21.65 -1.55 -12.74
CA MET A 36 23.07 -1.43 -13.08
C MET A 36 23.77 -2.79 -13.18
N GLN A 37 23.30 -3.80 -12.44
CA GLN A 37 23.76 -5.19 -12.55
C GLN A 37 23.20 -5.94 -13.77
N GLY A 38 22.33 -5.30 -14.54
CA GLY A 38 21.78 -5.84 -15.80
C GLY A 38 20.45 -6.57 -15.64
N LEU A 39 19.77 -6.45 -14.50
CA LEU A 39 18.39 -6.93 -14.35
C LEU A 39 17.42 -6.05 -15.17
N CYS A 40 16.40 -6.68 -15.72
CA CYS A 40 15.28 -5.96 -16.32
C CYS A 40 14.54 -5.12 -15.27
N GLU A 41 13.85 -4.07 -15.67
CA GLU A 41 13.17 -3.15 -14.76
C GLU A 41 12.24 -3.86 -13.77
N GLU A 42 11.40 -4.80 -14.26
CA GLU A 42 10.49 -5.61 -13.43
C GLU A 42 11.26 -6.48 -12.42
N GLY A 43 12.27 -7.21 -12.88
CA GLY A 43 13.08 -8.08 -12.01
C GLY A 43 13.91 -7.29 -10.99
N ALA A 44 14.34 -6.07 -11.32
CA ALA A 44 15.03 -5.19 -10.39
C ALA A 44 14.09 -4.66 -9.29
N ILE A 45 12.81 -4.43 -9.60
CA ILE A 45 11.81 -4.01 -8.61
C ILE A 45 11.51 -5.15 -7.65
N GLU A 46 11.27 -6.35 -8.16
CA GLU A 46 11.01 -7.54 -7.33
C GLU A 46 12.22 -7.86 -6.44
N ALA A 47 13.42 -7.87 -7.01
CA ALA A 47 14.65 -8.09 -6.26
C ALA A 47 14.91 -6.99 -5.22
N ALA A 48 14.60 -5.73 -5.52
CA ALA A 48 14.72 -4.64 -4.56
C ALA A 48 13.74 -4.79 -3.39
N TRP A 49 12.48 -5.12 -3.68
CA TRP A 49 11.45 -5.37 -2.68
C TRP A 49 11.80 -6.51 -1.74
N GLU A 50 12.29 -7.63 -2.29
CA GLU A 50 12.77 -8.77 -1.50
C GLU A 50 14.02 -8.39 -0.70
N ALA A 51 14.96 -7.67 -1.30
CA ALA A 51 16.22 -7.31 -0.63
C ALA A 51 16.05 -6.36 0.57
N VAL A 52 14.99 -5.55 0.60
CA VAL A 52 14.69 -4.62 1.71
C VAL A 52 13.56 -5.13 2.61
N ASP A 53 13.08 -6.34 2.38
CA ASP A 53 11.93 -6.95 3.05
C ASP A 53 10.73 -5.99 3.11
N PHE A 54 10.46 -5.29 1.99
CA PHE A 54 9.52 -4.17 1.95
C PHE A 54 8.15 -4.53 2.53
N ALA A 55 7.64 -5.71 2.19
CA ALA A 55 6.33 -6.16 2.64
C ALA A 55 6.26 -6.37 4.15
N GLU A 56 7.32 -6.95 4.75
CA GLU A 56 7.38 -7.19 6.19
C GLU A 56 7.54 -5.87 6.94
N ARG A 57 8.46 -5.01 6.51
CA ARG A 57 8.70 -3.70 7.12
C ARG A 57 7.50 -2.76 7.00
N TYR A 58 6.79 -2.82 5.88
CA TYR A 58 5.57 -2.05 5.71
C TYR A 58 4.45 -2.57 6.61
N ARG A 59 4.29 -3.90 6.76
CA ARG A 59 3.35 -4.47 7.73
C ARG A 59 3.69 -4.10 9.17
N GLU A 60 4.97 -4.11 9.54
CA GLU A 60 5.42 -3.63 10.84
C GLU A 60 5.11 -2.15 11.03
N TYR A 61 5.35 -1.30 10.03
CA TYR A 61 4.99 0.12 10.08
C TYR A 61 3.48 0.32 10.31
N LEU A 62 2.63 -0.40 9.58
CA LEU A 62 1.18 -0.36 9.78
C LEU A 62 0.75 -0.91 11.16
N ALA A 63 1.55 -1.78 11.77
CA ALA A 63 1.30 -2.33 13.09
C ALA A 63 1.85 -1.44 14.22
N ASP A 64 2.92 -0.70 14.01
CA ASP A 64 3.57 0.14 15.02
C ASP A 64 2.99 1.57 15.04
N SER A 65 2.51 2.06 13.89
CA SER A 65 1.91 3.40 13.78
C SER A 65 0.46 3.41 14.27
N ASP A 66 0.22 4.06 15.41
CA ASP A 66 -1.13 4.29 15.97
C ASP A 66 -2.05 5.01 14.97
N GLU A 67 -1.52 5.95 14.20
CA GLU A 67 -2.25 6.70 13.17
C GLU A 67 -2.68 5.78 12.03
N ALA A 68 -1.77 4.95 11.51
CA ALA A 68 -2.10 3.99 10.46
C ALA A 68 -3.13 2.96 10.95
N GLN A 69 -2.99 2.48 12.19
CA GLN A 69 -3.96 1.56 12.77
C GLN A 69 -5.34 2.17 12.92
N ALA A 70 -5.43 3.41 13.40
CA ALA A 70 -6.70 4.13 13.54
C ALA A 70 -7.40 4.27 12.19
N THR A 71 -6.66 4.72 11.16
CA THR A 71 -7.21 4.84 9.81
C THR A 71 -7.64 3.49 9.24
N ILE A 72 -6.90 2.39 9.47
CA ILE A 72 -7.33 1.05 9.04
C ILE A 72 -8.61 0.61 9.76
N VAL A 73 -8.77 0.93 11.05
CA VAL A 73 -9.99 0.61 11.82
C VAL A 73 -11.18 1.39 11.27
N ASP A 74 -11.01 2.70 11.06
CA ASP A 74 -12.05 3.57 10.52
C ASP A 74 -12.51 3.08 9.13
N LEU A 75 -11.56 2.77 8.23
CA LEU A 75 -11.85 2.20 6.92
C LEU A 75 -12.53 0.83 7.02
N ALA A 76 -12.12 -0.03 7.95
CA ALA A 76 -12.76 -1.33 8.13
C ALA A 76 -14.19 -1.21 8.65
N ASP A 77 -14.46 -0.24 9.52
CA ASP A 77 -15.81 0.03 10.03
C ASP A 77 -16.70 0.62 8.94
N GLU A 78 -16.21 1.53 8.09
CA GLU A 78 -16.93 2.02 6.90
C GLU A 78 -17.30 0.86 5.94
N VAL A 79 -16.35 -0.06 5.67
CA VAL A 79 -16.63 -1.24 4.84
C VAL A 79 -17.71 -2.13 5.47
N ARG A 80 -17.68 -2.32 6.79
CA ARG A 80 -18.71 -3.11 7.51
C ARG A 80 -20.07 -2.43 7.50
N ASP A 81 -20.10 -1.11 7.56
CA ASP A 81 -21.33 -0.30 7.47
C ASP A 81 -21.90 -0.27 6.03
N GLY A 82 -21.17 -0.83 5.07
CA GLY A 82 -21.61 -1.05 3.69
C GLY A 82 -21.12 0.00 2.70
N GLU A 83 -20.09 0.77 3.06
CA GLU A 83 -19.40 1.70 2.16
C GLU A 83 -18.27 1.00 1.40
N ASP A 84 -18.09 1.34 0.12
CA ASP A 84 -17.07 0.71 -0.72
C ASP A 84 -15.75 1.49 -0.62
N VAL A 85 -14.72 0.96 0.02
CA VAL A 85 -13.41 1.62 0.06
C VAL A 85 -12.62 1.31 -1.22
N VAL A 86 -12.16 2.34 -1.93
CA VAL A 86 -11.40 2.21 -3.19
C VAL A 86 -9.99 2.78 -3.03
N PHE A 87 -8.99 1.93 -3.23
CA PHE A 87 -7.56 2.32 -3.21
C PHE A 87 -7.09 2.67 -4.62
N VAL A 88 -6.57 3.89 -4.81
CA VAL A 88 -6.05 4.34 -6.10
C VAL A 88 -4.53 4.16 -6.13
N CYS A 89 -4.02 3.05 -6.68
CA CYS A 89 -2.59 2.91 -6.97
C CYS A 89 -2.25 3.62 -8.29
N TYR A 90 -1.25 4.50 -8.28
CA TYR A 90 -0.74 5.20 -9.48
C TYR A 90 0.37 4.42 -10.19
N GLU A 91 0.83 3.32 -9.59
CA GLU A 91 1.85 2.44 -10.16
C GLU A 91 1.17 1.29 -10.90
N SER A 92 1.64 1.01 -12.12
CA SER A 92 1.07 0.02 -13.04
C SER A 92 0.93 -1.38 -12.40
N ASP A 93 -0.13 -2.10 -12.78
CA ASP A 93 -0.51 -3.45 -12.30
C ASP A 93 0.63 -4.48 -12.22
N ASP A 94 1.67 -4.35 -13.06
CA ASP A 94 2.80 -5.28 -13.15
C ASP A 94 3.92 -5.03 -12.11
N LYS A 95 3.73 -4.10 -11.16
CA LYS A 95 4.73 -3.78 -10.12
C LYS A 95 4.16 -4.08 -8.73
N PRO A 96 4.97 -4.61 -7.79
CA PRO A 96 4.54 -4.73 -6.39
C PRO A 96 4.19 -3.33 -5.85
N CYS A 97 2.91 -3.14 -5.51
CA CYS A 97 2.36 -1.89 -4.96
C CYS A 97 2.00 -2.13 -3.50
N HIS A 98 2.46 -1.24 -2.60
CA HIS A 98 2.17 -1.29 -1.16
C HIS A 98 0.66 -1.30 -0.86
N ARG A 99 -0.16 -0.73 -1.74
CA ARG A 99 -1.62 -0.75 -1.62
C ARG A 99 -2.22 -2.16 -1.73
N HIS A 100 -1.61 -3.10 -2.45
CA HIS A 100 -2.07 -4.49 -2.45
C HIS A 100 -1.94 -5.11 -1.06
N LEU A 101 -0.81 -4.87 -0.38
CA LEU A 101 -0.62 -5.32 1.01
C LEU A 101 -1.64 -4.67 1.94
N LEU A 102 -1.96 -3.40 1.72
CA LEU A 102 -2.95 -2.70 2.54
C LEU A 102 -4.36 -3.25 2.34
N VAL A 103 -4.73 -3.58 1.10
CA VAL A 103 -5.99 -4.27 0.78
C VAL A 103 -6.05 -5.64 1.45
N ASP A 104 -4.96 -6.40 1.43
CA ASP A 104 -4.90 -7.71 2.10
C ASP A 104 -5.10 -7.56 3.61
N VAL A 105 -4.42 -6.59 4.26
CA VAL A 105 -4.57 -6.32 5.69
C VAL A 105 -6.02 -5.91 6.05
N LEU A 106 -6.67 -5.10 5.21
CA LEU A 106 -8.07 -4.72 5.41
C LEU A 106 -9.01 -5.91 5.23
N ARG A 107 -8.79 -6.75 4.22
CA ARG A 107 -9.56 -7.98 4.00
C ARG A 107 -9.44 -8.98 5.14
N GLU A 108 -8.30 -9.04 5.81
CA GLU A 108 -8.12 -9.88 7.01
C GLU A 108 -8.89 -9.35 8.23
N ARG A 109 -9.24 -8.05 8.24
CA ARG A 109 -9.95 -7.41 9.35
C ARG A 109 -11.46 -7.42 9.17
N VAL A 110 -11.98 -7.28 7.95
CA VAL A 110 -13.45 -7.19 7.66
C VAL A 110 -14.15 -8.54 7.79
#